data_AF-A0A182ES96-F1
#
_entry.id   AF-A0A182ES96-F1
#
_cell.length_a   1.000
_cell.length_b   1.000
_cell.length_c   1.000
_cell.angle_alpha   90.00
_cell.angle_beta   90.00
_cell.angle_gamma   90.00
#
_symmetry.space_group_name_H-M   'P 1'
#
loop_
_entity.id
_entity.type
_entity.pdbx_description
1 polymer ?
#
loop_
_entity_poly.entity_id
_entity_poly.type
_entity_poly.pdbx_seq_one_letter_code
_entity_poly.pdbx_strand_id
1 'polypeptide(L)'
;WENGVLIVERNVLVPCTLIAQGTSCRRKAILSHYFRGRSSTTKEMLIGNVVHELFQIAITRSGFDVTENSLLDLWRKELHEQYAEQLFVLNLSSQEVEDELSLYFKTITRWVSSHMPEPKGRNEYLQIGSRIKEVVDIEESIWNSCYGFKAKIDCTLKIRKKDGDQKLFPVELKTGKSNPNTEHVTQVMLYCLALASKQSTIESGLLLYLLDATLRTVSPKAIDLKGILHMRNEIAAGISAISFDNLPVAIIGDFIIIFTEPVCDTHICKWCNQALSCSLLQHCSGSTVTEIFFQDQIKHLKQSHIDYFERFIRWILMEWRYATKKNPTDKENIYKREGVIDEQYELFIKGDMLLVFSEESEMIAMGSVISVKEKFIDVTVNGNNSSFVVGKTCFLERHETSFNYTVNLGNLIALMVDDKQMYA
;
A
#
# COMPACT_ATOMS: atom_id res chain seq x y z
N TRP A 1 3.10 -6.43 -25.14
CA TRP A 1 4.31 -7.08 -24.57
C TRP A 1 5.27 -7.60 -25.64
N GLU A 2 5.50 -6.88 -26.76
CA GLU A 2 6.14 -7.43 -27.98
C GLU A 2 7.53 -8.08 -27.81
N ASN A 3 8.31 -7.69 -26.79
CA ASN A 3 9.60 -8.30 -26.47
C ASN A 3 9.64 -8.90 -25.04
N GLY A 4 8.47 -9.10 -24.43
CA GLY A 4 8.33 -9.51 -23.03
C GLY A 4 8.74 -8.44 -22.01
N VAL A 5 8.77 -8.86 -20.75
CA VAL A 5 9.43 -8.15 -19.63
C VAL A 5 10.20 -9.16 -18.80
N LEU A 6 11.26 -8.68 -18.16
CA LEU A 6 11.97 -9.43 -17.14
C LEU A 6 11.43 -9.00 -15.77
N ILE A 7 11.11 -9.97 -14.92
CA ILE A 7 10.69 -9.74 -13.53
C ILE A 7 11.73 -10.38 -12.61
N VAL A 8 12.49 -9.54 -11.91
CA VAL A 8 13.59 -9.92 -11.01
C VAL A 8 13.05 -10.08 -9.61
N GLU A 9 13.44 -11.10 -8.84
CA GLU A 9 12.89 -11.32 -7.48
C GLU A 9 11.36 -11.40 -7.49
N ARG A 10 10.80 -12.23 -8.38
CA ARG A 10 9.34 -12.37 -8.60
C ARG A 10 8.56 -12.63 -7.31
N ASN A 11 9.15 -13.37 -6.37
CA ASN A 11 8.53 -13.75 -5.10
C ASN A 11 8.41 -12.57 -4.11
N VAL A 12 9.10 -11.46 -4.36
CA VAL A 12 8.97 -10.24 -3.57
C VAL A 12 7.79 -9.41 -4.09
N LEU A 13 6.63 -9.55 -3.44
CA LEU A 13 5.44 -8.76 -3.79
C LEU A 13 5.56 -7.32 -3.27
N VAL A 14 6.05 -6.44 -4.13
CA VAL A 14 6.22 -5.01 -3.81
C VAL A 14 4.85 -4.30 -3.83
N PRO A 15 4.45 -3.53 -2.80
CA PRO A 15 3.21 -2.74 -2.86
C PRO A 15 3.23 -1.71 -3.98
N CYS A 16 2.11 -1.52 -4.70
CA CYS A 16 2.02 -0.53 -5.78
C CYS A 16 2.33 0.90 -5.32
N THR A 17 1.90 1.28 -4.11
CA THR A 17 2.23 2.58 -3.50
C THR A 17 3.73 2.77 -3.32
N LEU A 18 4.46 1.71 -3.00
CA LEU A 18 5.91 1.73 -2.86
C LEU A 18 6.61 1.86 -4.23
N ILE A 19 6.10 1.15 -5.25
CA ILE A 19 6.59 1.28 -6.63
C ILE A 19 6.35 2.71 -7.14
N ALA A 20 5.15 3.26 -6.92
CA ALA A 20 4.81 4.63 -7.29
C ALA A 20 5.73 5.66 -6.61
N GLN A 21 6.01 5.51 -5.32
CA GLN A 21 6.98 6.32 -4.58
C GLN A 21 8.41 6.23 -5.17
N GLY A 22 8.75 5.11 -5.79
CA GLY A 22 10.02 4.93 -6.51
C GLY A 22 10.22 5.90 -7.68
N THR A 23 9.14 6.50 -8.20
CA THR A 23 9.24 7.48 -9.30
C THR A 23 9.92 8.77 -8.85
N SER A 24 9.80 9.14 -7.58
CA SER A 24 10.55 10.25 -6.97
C SER A 24 11.89 9.80 -6.41
N CYS A 25 11.93 8.69 -5.65
CA CYS A 25 13.16 8.17 -5.09
C CYS A 25 13.07 6.66 -4.77
N ARG A 26 13.85 5.85 -5.51
CA ARG A 26 13.93 4.38 -5.30
C ARG A 26 14.47 4.02 -3.92
N ARG A 27 15.45 4.77 -3.41
CA ARG A 27 15.98 4.59 -2.04
C ARG A 27 14.88 4.83 -1.00
N LYS A 28 14.07 5.89 -1.16
CA LYS A 28 12.94 6.18 -0.26
C LYS A 28 11.94 5.02 -0.24
N ALA A 29 11.64 4.42 -1.38
CA ALA A 29 10.78 3.24 -1.49
C ALA A 29 11.36 2.05 -0.71
N ILE A 30 12.65 1.74 -0.88
CA ILE A 30 13.31 0.67 -0.14
C ILE A 30 13.33 0.96 1.37
N LEU A 31 13.72 2.18 1.77
CA LEU A 31 13.74 2.57 3.19
C LEU A 31 12.34 2.52 3.82
N SER A 32 11.30 2.91 3.08
CA SER A 32 9.91 2.85 3.56
C SER A 32 9.41 1.42 3.75
N HIS A 33 10.01 0.43 3.06
CA HIS A 33 9.75 -0.99 3.34
C HIS A 33 10.29 -1.41 4.72
N TYR A 34 11.52 -0.98 5.02
CA TYR A 34 12.30 -1.40 6.19
C TYR A 34 11.99 -0.61 7.46
N PHE A 35 12.00 0.71 7.36
CA PHE A 35 11.83 1.64 8.47
C PHE A 35 10.37 2.05 8.56
N ARG A 36 9.53 1.09 8.95
CA ARG A 36 8.15 1.38 9.34
C ARG A 36 8.16 1.97 10.73
N GLY A 37 8.38 3.28 10.81
CA GLY A 37 8.14 4.03 12.03
C GLY A 37 6.66 4.01 12.40
N ARG A 38 6.35 4.35 13.66
CA ARG A 38 5.03 4.91 13.98
C ARG A 38 4.95 6.24 13.23
N SER A 39 4.49 6.23 11.98
CA SER A 39 4.08 7.48 11.33
C SER A 39 3.02 8.08 12.26
N SER A 40 3.28 9.26 12.81
CA SER A 40 2.23 10.02 13.46
C SER A 40 1.14 10.20 12.41
N THR A 41 -0.02 9.58 12.65
CA THR A 41 -1.20 9.83 11.83
C THR A 41 -1.37 11.33 11.78
N THR A 42 -1.30 11.95 10.61
CA THR A 42 -1.50 13.40 10.50
C THR A 42 -2.99 13.69 10.36
N LYS A 43 -3.38 14.94 10.61
CA LYS A 43 -4.75 15.40 10.36
C LYS A 43 -5.18 15.08 8.92
N GLU A 44 -4.32 15.34 7.94
CA GLU A 44 -4.61 15.11 6.53
C GLU A 44 -4.83 13.63 6.20
N MET A 45 -4.07 12.72 6.83
CA MET A 45 -4.26 11.28 6.67
C MET A 45 -5.59 10.81 7.27
N LEU A 46 -5.95 11.33 8.46
CA LEU A 46 -7.24 11.02 9.10
C LEU A 46 -8.40 11.49 8.22
N ILE A 47 -8.39 12.76 7.79
CA ILE A 47 -9.40 13.30 6.88
C ILE A 47 -9.45 12.47 5.59
N GLY A 48 -8.29 12.09 5.06
CA GLY A 48 -8.16 11.19 3.91
C GLY A 48 -8.96 9.90 4.07
N ASN A 49 -8.70 9.16 5.16
CA ASN A 49 -9.36 7.89 5.45
C ASN A 49 -10.88 8.05 5.60
N VAL A 50 -11.32 9.03 6.37
CA VAL A 50 -12.76 9.29 6.58
C VAL A 50 -13.46 9.64 5.26
N VAL A 51 -12.85 10.48 4.43
CA VAL A 51 -13.42 10.87 3.13
C VAL A 51 -13.50 9.68 2.17
N HIS A 52 -12.49 8.80 2.15
CA HIS A 52 -12.52 7.58 1.34
C HIS A 52 -13.69 6.68 1.79
N GLU A 53 -13.81 6.44 3.09
CA GLU A 53 -14.87 5.59 3.64
C GLU A 53 -16.27 6.16 3.38
N LEU A 54 -16.46 7.47 3.57
CA LEU A 54 -17.72 8.15 3.22
C LEU A 54 -18.07 7.99 1.74
N PHE A 55 -17.09 8.18 0.84
CA PHE A 55 -17.30 8.01 -0.60
C PHE A 55 -17.69 6.57 -0.94
N GLN A 56 -16.98 5.60 -0.37
CA GLN A 56 -17.20 4.16 -0.57
C GLN A 56 -18.60 3.74 -0.10
N ILE A 57 -19.05 4.19 1.08
CA ILE A 57 -20.41 3.95 1.57
C ILE A 57 -21.44 4.63 0.66
N ALA A 58 -21.18 5.86 0.21
CA ALA A 58 -22.09 6.61 -0.65
C ALA A 58 -22.38 5.88 -1.98
N ILE A 59 -21.35 5.29 -2.60
CA ILE A 59 -21.49 4.57 -3.88
C ILE A 59 -22.05 3.14 -3.72
N THR A 60 -21.91 2.50 -2.55
CA THR A 60 -22.30 1.08 -2.37
C THR A 60 -23.57 0.85 -1.57
N ARG A 61 -23.84 1.63 -0.51
CA ARG A 61 -24.94 1.33 0.42
C ARG A 61 -26.30 1.49 -0.27
N SER A 62 -27.04 0.40 -0.40
CA SER A 62 -28.37 0.41 -1.01
C SER A 62 -29.35 1.27 -0.21
N GLY A 63 -30.20 2.04 -0.90
CA GLY A 63 -31.19 2.92 -0.28
C GLY A 63 -30.63 4.15 0.47
N PHE A 64 -29.31 4.35 0.50
CA PHE A 64 -28.71 5.53 1.10
C PHE A 64 -28.87 6.74 0.17
N ASP A 65 -29.64 7.73 0.62
CA ASP A 65 -29.83 9.02 -0.05
C ASP A 65 -28.61 9.91 0.18
N VAL A 66 -27.81 10.10 -0.86
CA VAL A 66 -26.52 10.80 -0.75
C VAL A 66 -26.72 12.30 -0.83
N THR A 67 -26.87 12.93 0.33
CA THR A 67 -26.92 14.39 0.54
C THR A 67 -25.85 14.83 1.54
N GLU A 68 -25.49 16.11 1.56
CA GLU A 68 -24.50 16.64 2.53
C GLU A 68 -24.93 16.36 3.98
N ASN A 69 -26.21 16.52 4.30
CA ASN A 69 -26.76 16.21 5.63
C ASN A 69 -26.67 14.71 5.96
N SER A 70 -26.97 13.84 5.00
CA SER A 70 -26.88 12.39 5.23
C SER A 70 -25.44 11.92 5.47
N LEU A 71 -24.46 12.55 4.80
CA LEU A 71 -23.04 12.24 4.97
C LEU A 71 -22.51 12.73 6.31
N LEU A 72 -22.96 13.91 6.76
CA LEU A 72 -22.68 14.40 8.10
C LEU A 72 -23.29 13.50 9.18
N ASP A 73 -24.53 13.05 8.98
CA ASP A 73 -25.19 12.10 9.88
C ASP A 73 -24.46 10.75 9.93
N LEU A 74 -24.01 10.25 8.77
CA LEU A 74 -23.22 9.03 8.67
C LEU A 74 -21.89 9.17 9.44
N TRP A 75 -21.19 10.29 9.28
CA TRP A 75 -20.00 10.60 10.08
C TRP A 75 -20.31 10.56 11.57
N ARG A 76 -21.29 11.34 12.04
CA ARG A 76 -21.60 11.49 13.46
C ARG A 76 -22.10 10.20 14.12
N LYS A 77 -22.90 9.40 13.42
CA LYS A 77 -23.62 8.25 13.99
C LYS A 77 -22.90 6.91 13.83
N GLU A 78 -22.08 6.76 12.79
CA GLU A 78 -21.48 5.45 12.45
C GLU A 78 -19.94 5.49 12.44
N LEU A 79 -19.33 6.55 11.90
CA LEU A 79 -17.88 6.61 11.72
C LEU A 79 -17.14 7.22 12.90
N HIS A 80 -17.69 8.27 13.52
CA HIS A 80 -17.00 9.08 14.54
C HIS A 80 -16.35 8.24 15.65
N GLU A 81 -17.09 7.27 16.20
CA GLU A 81 -16.61 6.38 17.27
C GLU A 81 -15.41 5.52 16.82
N GLN A 82 -15.40 5.09 15.55
CA GLN A 82 -14.30 4.29 14.98
C GLN A 82 -12.98 5.07 14.91
N TYR A 83 -13.06 6.40 14.81
CA TYR A 83 -11.91 7.29 14.73
C TYR A 83 -11.54 7.95 16.08
N ALA A 84 -12.25 7.65 17.17
CA ALA A 84 -12.10 8.33 18.46
C ALA A 84 -10.66 8.33 19.01
N GLU A 85 -9.94 7.22 18.91
CA GLU A 85 -8.54 7.13 19.34
C GLU A 85 -7.64 8.09 18.54
N GLN A 86 -7.85 8.18 17.22
CA GLN A 86 -7.03 9.02 16.35
C GLN A 86 -7.34 10.51 16.59
N LEU A 87 -8.60 10.85 16.82
CA LEU A 87 -9.02 12.20 17.23
C LEU A 87 -8.34 12.62 18.54
N PHE A 88 -8.29 11.70 19.52
CA PHE A 88 -7.60 11.94 20.78
C PHE A 88 -6.09 12.13 20.59
N VAL A 89 -5.42 11.26 19.85
CA VAL A 89 -3.98 11.35 19.57
C VAL A 89 -3.60 12.65 18.85
N LEU A 90 -4.47 13.11 17.95
CA LEU A 90 -4.27 14.35 17.19
C LEU A 90 -4.77 15.61 17.92
N ASN A 91 -5.40 15.46 19.08
CA ASN A 91 -6.06 16.55 19.81
C ASN A 91 -7.02 17.35 18.92
N LEU A 92 -7.84 16.65 18.12
CA LEU A 92 -8.83 17.25 17.23
C LEU A 92 -10.23 17.17 17.84
N SER A 93 -10.97 18.26 17.75
CA SER A 93 -12.40 18.27 18.06
C SER A 93 -13.24 17.73 16.89
N SER A 94 -14.43 17.20 17.19
CA SER A 94 -15.37 16.76 16.16
C SER A 94 -15.74 17.88 15.18
N GLN A 95 -15.87 19.12 15.68
CA GLN A 95 -16.23 20.27 14.84
C GLN A 95 -15.13 20.58 13.82
N GLU A 96 -13.85 20.56 14.23
CA GLU A 96 -12.74 20.79 13.30
C GLU A 96 -12.69 19.74 12.18
N VAL A 97 -13.06 18.49 12.47
CA VAL A 97 -13.13 17.44 11.46
C VAL A 97 -14.32 17.67 10.53
N GLU A 98 -15.50 17.98 11.08
CA GLU A 98 -16.69 18.28 10.29
C GLU A 98 -16.50 19.46 9.34
N ASP A 99 -15.81 20.52 9.80
CA ASP A 99 -15.48 21.68 8.98
C ASP A 99 -14.61 21.29 7.76
N GLU A 100 -13.61 20.43 7.96
CA GLU A 100 -12.78 19.90 6.87
C GLU A 100 -13.57 18.98 5.93
N LEU A 101 -14.43 18.11 6.49
CA LEU A 101 -15.25 17.17 5.71
C LEU A 101 -16.30 17.87 4.85
N SER A 102 -16.79 19.05 5.28
CA SER A 102 -17.82 19.82 4.57
C SER A 102 -17.49 20.09 3.10
N LEU A 103 -16.20 20.33 2.80
CA LEU A 103 -15.70 20.57 1.44
C LEU A 103 -15.90 19.33 0.54
N TYR A 104 -15.75 18.14 1.12
CA TYR A 104 -15.85 16.87 0.40
C TYR A 104 -17.29 16.41 0.24
N PHE A 105 -18.19 16.69 1.20
CA PHE A 105 -19.60 16.27 1.11
C PHE A 105 -20.27 16.75 -0.18
N LYS A 106 -20.01 18.00 -0.56
CA LYS A 106 -20.50 18.59 -1.81
C LYS A 106 -19.96 17.86 -3.03
N THR A 107 -18.67 17.52 -3.03
CA THR A 107 -18.03 16.79 -4.14
C THR A 107 -18.58 15.38 -4.27
N ILE A 108 -18.68 14.65 -3.15
CA ILE A 108 -19.21 13.29 -3.11
C ILE A 108 -20.65 13.27 -3.62
N THR A 109 -21.50 14.14 -3.07
CA THR A 109 -22.92 14.28 -3.47
C THR A 109 -23.06 14.55 -4.97
N ARG A 110 -22.28 15.50 -5.50
CA ARG A 110 -22.30 15.81 -6.93
C ARG A 110 -21.81 14.64 -7.78
N TRP A 111 -20.70 14.01 -7.39
CA TRP A 111 -20.13 12.92 -8.17
C TRP A 111 -21.08 11.72 -8.25
N VAL A 112 -21.67 11.33 -7.11
CA VAL A 112 -22.66 10.24 -7.04
C VAL A 112 -23.88 10.56 -7.88
N SER A 113 -24.50 11.73 -7.69
CA SER A 113 -25.71 12.11 -8.42
C SER A 113 -25.51 12.22 -9.94
N SER A 114 -24.31 12.58 -10.40
CA SER A 114 -23.98 12.63 -11.83
C SER A 114 -23.68 11.24 -12.41
N HIS A 115 -22.77 10.48 -11.82
CA HIS A 115 -22.15 9.34 -12.51
C HIS A 115 -22.68 7.97 -12.11
N MET A 116 -23.26 7.81 -10.92
CA MET A 116 -23.76 6.52 -10.47
C MET A 116 -25.02 6.13 -11.25
N PRO A 117 -25.26 4.82 -11.49
CA PRO A 117 -26.49 4.33 -12.07
C PRO A 117 -27.71 4.62 -11.20
N GLU A 118 -28.90 4.57 -11.80
CA GLU A 118 -30.16 4.62 -11.06
C GLU A 118 -30.22 3.48 -10.02
N PRO A 119 -30.81 3.71 -8.83
CA PRO A 119 -31.50 4.94 -8.42
C PRO A 119 -30.59 6.03 -7.83
N LYS A 120 -29.27 5.80 -7.70
CA LYS A 120 -28.35 6.72 -7.00
C LYS A 120 -28.00 7.99 -7.78
N GLY A 121 -27.98 7.92 -9.10
CA GLY A 121 -27.59 9.03 -9.95
C GLY A 121 -28.13 8.94 -11.37
N ARG A 122 -27.76 9.93 -12.20
CA ARG A 122 -28.24 10.10 -13.58
C ARG A 122 -27.46 9.29 -14.62
N ASN A 123 -26.42 8.56 -14.21
CA ASN A 123 -25.53 7.79 -15.07
C ASN A 123 -25.00 8.57 -16.29
N GLU A 124 -24.53 9.79 -16.04
CA GLU A 124 -23.90 10.66 -17.04
C GLU A 124 -22.63 9.98 -17.61
N TYR A 125 -22.27 10.34 -18.85
CA TYR A 125 -21.05 9.82 -19.46
C TYR A 125 -19.82 10.39 -18.76
N LEU A 126 -18.88 9.52 -18.40
CA LEU A 126 -17.53 9.91 -18.00
C LEU A 126 -16.82 10.59 -19.20
N GLN A 127 -15.73 11.33 -18.93
CA GLN A 127 -14.94 12.01 -19.97
C GLN A 127 -14.46 11.06 -21.10
N ILE A 128 -14.25 9.79 -20.77
CA ILE A 128 -13.90 8.71 -21.72
C ILE A 128 -15.08 8.23 -22.59
N GLY A 129 -16.25 8.85 -22.46
CA GLY A 129 -17.45 8.49 -23.19
C GLY A 129 -18.05 7.15 -22.77
N SER A 130 -17.76 6.67 -21.56
CA SER A 130 -18.28 5.42 -21.01
C SER A 130 -19.17 5.69 -19.78
N ARG A 131 -19.98 4.71 -19.38
CA ARG A 131 -20.92 4.83 -18.24
C ARG A 131 -20.62 3.82 -17.15
N ILE A 132 -20.92 4.17 -15.90
CA ILE A 132 -20.80 3.23 -14.78
C ILE A 132 -21.98 2.27 -14.83
N LYS A 133 -21.69 0.97 -14.82
CA LYS A 133 -22.70 -0.08 -14.72
C LYS A 133 -22.96 -0.45 -13.26
N GLU A 134 -21.89 -0.71 -12.51
CA GLU A 134 -21.94 -1.10 -11.09
C GLU A 134 -20.58 -0.88 -10.43
N VAL A 135 -20.60 -0.78 -9.11
CA VAL A 135 -19.42 -0.95 -8.27
C VAL A 135 -19.23 -2.45 -8.05
N VAL A 136 -18.07 -2.98 -8.45
CA VAL A 136 -17.76 -4.40 -8.32
C VAL A 136 -17.16 -4.71 -6.96
N ASP A 137 -16.22 -3.88 -6.52
CA ASP A 137 -15.55 -4.06 -5.24
C ASP A 137 -15.01 -2.74 -4.68
N ILE A 138 -14.71 -2.75 -3.38
CA ILE A 138 -14.16 -1.64 -2.61
C ILE A 138 -12.94 -2.17 -1.84
N GLU A 139 -11.85 -1.40 -1.79
CA GLU A 139 -10.60 -1.81 -1.11
C GLU A 139 -10.05 -3.17 -1.61
N GLU A 140 -10.24 -3.44 -2.90
CA GLU A 140 -9.92 -4.73 -3.54
C GLU A 140 -8.43 -5.00 -3.51
N SER A 141 -8.03 -6.09 -2.86
CA SER A 141 -6.64 -6.52 -2.78
C SER A 141 -6.32 -7.54 -3.87
N ILE A 142 -5.33 -7.24 -4.73
CA ILE A 142 -4.89 -8.13 -5.81
C ILE A 142 -3.40 -8.38 -5.67
N TRP A 143 -3.01 -9.66 -5.57
CA TRP A 143 -1.62 -10.08 -5.60
C TRP A 143 -1.27 -10.53 -7.01
N ASN A 144 -0.46 -9.74 -7.71
CA ASN A 144 -0.01 -10.08 -9.04
C ASN A 144 1.33 -10.79 -8.96
N SER A 145 1.30 -12.11 -8.82
CA SER A 145 2.52 -12.93 -8.73
C SER A 145 3.30 -12.92 -10.05
N CYS A 146 2.64 -12.75 -11.20
CA CYS A 146 3.30 -12.66 -12.52
C CYS A 146 4.27 -11.48 -12.61
N TYR A 147 3.88 -10.33 -12.11
CA TYR A 147 4.69 -9.11 -12.11
C TYR A 147 5.33 -8.79 -10.75
N GLY A 148 5.06 -9.61 -9.73
CA GLY A 148 5.67 -9.52 -8.41
C GLY A 148 5.28 -8.26 -7.64
N PHE A 149 4.02 -7.85 -7.68
CA PHE A 149 3.52 -6.71 -6.91
C PHE A 149 2.17 -7.03 -6.25
N LYS A 150 1.77 -6.19 -5.28
CA LYS A 150 0.44 -6.24 -4.68
C LYS A 150 -0.25 -4.87 -4.76
N ALA A 151 -1.52 -4.89 -5.14
CA ALA A 151 -2.38 -3.73 -5.27
C ALA A 151 -3.48 -3.76 -4.19
N LYS A 152 -3.91 -2.56 -3.76
CA LYS A 152 -5.12 -2.34 -2.96
C LYS A 152 -5.89 -1.20 -3.62
N ILE A 153 -6.91 -1.53 -4.40
CA ILE A 153 -7.63 -0.59 -5.26
C ILE A 153 -8.79 0.00 -4.45
N ASP A 154 -8.88 1.33 -4.33
CA ASP A 154 -9.93 1.96 -3.51
C ASP A 154 -11.33 1.56 -3.98
N CYS A 155 -11.58 1.61 -5.29
CA CYS A 155 -12.82 1.13 -5.89
C CYS A 155 -12.56 0.47 -7.25
N THR A 156 -13.24 -0.64 -7.52
CA THR A 156 -13.27 -1.28 -8.84
C THR A 156 -14.67 -1.13 -9.44
N LEU A 157 -14.75 -0.47 -10.59
CA LEU A 157 -16.00 -0.22 -11.30
C LEU A 157 -16.13 -1.10 -12.53
N LYS A 158 -17.33 -1.61 -12.81
CA LYS A 158 -17.66 -2.14 -14.13
C LYS A 158 -18.20 -1.00 -14.98
N ILE A 159 -17.51 -0.71 -16.06
CA ILE A 159 -17.79 0.36 -17.00
C ILE A 159 -18.36 -0.24 -18.29
N ARG A 160 -19.42 0.38 -18.83
CA ARG A 160 -19.96 0.08 -20.16
C ARG A 160 -19.44 1.10 -21.16
N LYS A 161 -18.65 0.65 -22.13
CA LYS A 161 -18.12 1.43 -23.25
C LYS A 161 -19.21 1.73 -24.29
N LYS A 162 -18.91 2.63 -25.24
CA LYS A 162 -19.85 3.04 -26.30
C LYS A 162 -20.27 1.90 -27.23
N ASP A 163 -19.38 0.96 -27.47
CA ASP A 163 -19.60 -0.25 -28.28
C ASP A 163 -20.40 -1.34 -27.53
N GLY A 164 -20.76 -1.09 -26.26
CA GLY A 164 -21.48 -2.03 -25.41
C GLY A 164 -20.58 -2.97 -24.60
N ASP A 165 -19.27 -2.98 -24.87
CA ASP A 165 -18.29 -3.79 -24.14
C ASP A 165 -18.22 -3.36 -22.66
N GLN A 166 -18.00 -4.34 -21.80
CA GLN A 166 -17.97 -4.14 -20.35
C GLN A 166 -16.60 -4.48 -19.80
N LYS A 167 -15.99 -3.51 -19.11
CA LYS A 167 -14.63 -3.60 -18.60
C LYS A 167 -14.53 -3.11 -17.17
N LEU A 168 -13.61 -3.68 -16.42
CA LEU A 168 -13.24 -3.27 -15.07
C LEU A 168 -12.25 -2.10 -15.15
N PHE A 169 -12.57 -1.02 -14.44
CA PHE A 169 -11.72 0.15 -14.30
C PHE A 169 -11.39 0.33 -12.82
N PRO A 170 -10.10 0.46 -12.46
CA PRO A 170 -9.73 0.86 -11.12
C PRO A 170 -9.98 2.35 -10.93
N VAL A 171 -10.40 2.74 -9.74
CA VAL A 171 -10.50 4.12 -9.30
C VAL A 171 -9.58 4.31 -8.11
N GLU A 172 -8.66 5.26 -8.22
CA GLU A 172 -7.87 5.78 -7.09
C GLU A 172 -8.48 7.09 -6.62
N LEU A 173 -8.74 7.20 -5.33
CA LEU A 173 -9.25 8.38 -4.66
C LEU A 173 -8.08 9.18 -4.07
N LYS A 174 -8.13 10.51 -4.18
CA LYS A 174 -7.17 11.42 -3.56
C LYS A 174 -7.89 12.58 -2.90
N THR A 175 -7.48 12.93 -1.69
CA THR A 175 -8.04 14.06 -0.93
C THR A 175 -7.22 15.34 -1.02
N GLY A 176 -6.00 15.30 -1.58
CA GLY A 176 -5.20 16.49 -1.85
C GLY A 176 -5.61 17.25 -3.13
N LYS A 177 -4.91 18.35 -3.42
CA LYS A 177 -5.08 19.14 -4.66
C LYS A 177 -4.76 18.31 -5.91
N SER A 178 -5.46 18.57 -7.01
CA SER A 178 -5.28 17.87 -8.30
C SER A 178 -4.04 18.27 -9.11
N ASN A 179 -2.93 18.64 -8.45
CA ASN A 179 -1.68 18.93 -9.16
C ASN A 179 -1.20 17.69 -9.93
N PRO A 180 -0.62 17.85 -11.16
CA PRO A 180 0.00 16.74 -11.88
C PRO A 180 0.99 16.00 -10.98
N ASN A 181 0.77 14.71 -10.79
CA ASN A 181 1.57 13.88 -9.90
C ASN A 181 1.82 12.52 -10.56
N THR A 182 3.09 12.24 -10.88
CA THR A 182 3.51 11.00 -11.53
C THR A 182 3.34 9.79 -10.63
N GLU A 183 3.47 9.93 -9.31
CA GLU A 183 3.22 8.84 -8.35
C GLU A 183 1.75 8.41 -8.44
N HIS A 184 0.80 9.35 -8.42
CA HIS A 184 -0.63 9.04 -8.51
C HIS A 184 -0.98 8.36 -9.84
N VAL A 185 -0.43 8.84 -10.96
CA VAL A 185 -0.64 8.23 -12.28
C VAL A 185 -0.03 6.82 -12.33
N THR A 186 1.18 6.64 -11.80
CA THR A 186 1.87 5.34 -11.76
C THR A 186 1.10 4.32 -10.93
N GLN A 187 0.55 4.75 -9.79
CA GLN A 187 -0.30 3.90 -8.94
C GLN A 187 -1.51 3.39 -9.71
N VAL A 188 -2.24 4.26 -10.43
CA VAL A 188 -3.39 3.84 -11.26
C VAL A 188 -2.96 2.92 -12.41
N MET A 189 -1.82 3.18 -13.07
CA MET A 189 -1.31 2.29 -14.11
C MET A 189 -1.02 0.87 -13.60
N LEU A 190 -0.47 0.75 -12.38
CA LEU A 190 -0.26 -0.54 -11.73
C LEU A 190 -1.58 -1.24 -11.41
N TYR A 191 -2.62 -0.50 -11.02
CA TYR A 191 -3.95 -1.07 -10.77
C TYR A 191 -4.62 -1.54 -12.06
N CYS A 192 -4.46 -0.81 -13.17
CA CYS A 192 -4.90 -1.26 -14.48
C CYS A 192 -4.23 -2.58 -14.86
N LEU A 193 -2.91 -2.70 -14.60
CA LEU A 193 -2.16 -3.94 -14.82
C LEU A 193 -2.62 -5.07 -13.87
N ALA A 194 -2.99 -4.75 -12.63
CA ALA A 194 -3.54 -5.71 -11.68
C ALA A 194 -4.85 -6.30 -12.19
N LEU A 195 -5.80 -5.46 -12.60
CA LEU A 195 -7.12 -5.87 -13.09
C LEU A 195 -7.06 -6.61 -14.44
N ALA A 196 -6.00 -6.44 -15.22
CA ALA A 196 -5.80 -7.21 -16.44
C ALA A 196 -5.78 -8.74 -16.20
N SER A 197 -5.41 -9.19 -14.99
CA SER A 197 -5.51 -10.60 -14.60
C SER A 197 -6.96 -11.12 -14.63
N LYS A 198 -7.94 -10.26 -14.35
CA LYS A 198 -9.38 -10.62 -14.29
C LYS A 198 -10.14 -10.43 -15.61
N GLN A 199 -9.56 -9.72 -16.59
CA GLN A 199 -10.25 -9.38 -17.83
C GLN A 199 -9.39 -9.50 -19.12
N SER A 200 -8.20 -10.09 -19.02
CA SER A 200 -7.23 -10.33 -20.11
C SER A 200 -6.70 -9.11 -20.88
N THR A 201 -7.35 -7.95 -20.77
CA THR A 201 -6.94 -6.69 -21.41
C THR A 201 -6.53 -5.66 -20.36
N ILE A 202 -5.50 -4.86 -20.68
CA ILE A 202 -5.12 -3.70 -19.87
C ILE A 202 -5.98 -2.53 -20.32
N GLU A 203 -6.87 -2.09 -19.44
CA GLU A 203 -7.81 -1.00 -19.67
C GLU A 203 -7.34 0.29 -18.99
N SER A 204 -8.01 1.40 -19.27
CA SER A 204 -7.78 2.66 -18.56
C SER A 204 -8.28 2.57 -17.10
N GLY A 205 -7.82 3.51 -16.29
CA GLY A 205 -8.26 3.71 -14.91
C GLY A 205 -8.63 5.16 -14.66
N LEU A 206 -9.19 5.41 -13.48
CA LEU A 206 -9.67 6.72 -13.06
C LEU A 206 -8.89 7.19 -11.83
N LEU A 207 -8.50 8.45 -11.84
CA LEU A 207 -7.90 9.13 -10.69
C LEU A 207 -8.84 10.27 -10.31
N LEU A 208 -9.48 10.16 -9.15
CA LEU A 208 -10.49 11.09 -8.67
C LEU A 208 -9.95 11.91 -7.49
N TYR A 209 -9.83 13.21 -7.69
CA TYR A 209 -9.50 14.15 -6.63
C TYR A 209 -10.79 14.69 -6.00
N LEU A 210 -11.02 14.35 -4.74
CA LEU A 210 -12.27 14.63 -4.03
C LEU A 210 -12.34 16.07 -3.49
N LEU A 211 -11.20 16.75 -3.34
CA LEU A 211 -11.17 18.14 -2.85
C LEU A 211 -11.69 19.14 -3.90
N ASP A 212 -11.34 18.93 -5.17
CA ASP A 212 -11.69 19.85 -6.27
C ASP A 212 -12.57 19.20 -7.35
N ALA A 213 -13.06 17.99 -7.10
CA ALA A 213 -13.91 17.21 -8.00
C ALA A 213 -13.26 16.88 -9.37
N THR A 214 -11.93 16.89 -9.45
CA THR A 214 -11.21 16.60 -10.69
C THR A 214 -11.13 15.10 -10.95
N LEU A 215 -11.74 14.64 -12.04
CA LEU A 215 -11.57 13.30 -12.57
C LEU A 215 -10.54 13.30 -13.70
N ARG A 216 -9.52 12.44 -13.59
CA ARG A 216 -8.54 12.21 -14.65
C ARG A 216 -8.59 10.76 -15.11
N THR A 217 -8.51 10.56 -16.42
CA THR A 217 -8.35 9.24 -17.00
C THR A 217 -6.87 8.92 -17.15
N VAL A 218 -6.46 7.76 -16.68
CA VAL A 218 -5.11 7.22 -16.86
C VAL A 218 -5.19 6.06 -17.83
N SER A 219 -4.49 6.18 -18.97
CA SER A 219 -4.44 5.14 -20.00
C SER A 219 -3.01 4.59 -20.07
N PRO A 220 -2.74 3.39 -19.52
CA PRO A 220 -1.40 2.82 -19.51
C PRO A 220 -0.88 2.56 -20.93
N LYS A 221 0.35 2.98 -21.23
CA LYS A 221 1.06 2.56 -22.44
C LYS A 221 2.06 1.47 -22.10
N ALA A 222 2.37 0.63 -23.09
CA ALA A 222 3.32 -0.46 -22.90
C ALA A 222 4.72 0.03 -22.47
N ILE A 223 5.16 1.20 -22.96
CA ILE A 223 6.46 1.78 -22.58
C ILE A 223 6.47 2.25 -21.12
N ASP A 224 5.37 2.87 -20.66
CA ASP A 224 5.23 3.33 -19.28
C ASP A 224 5.26 2.12 -18.32
N LEU A 225 4.47 1.08 -18.62
CA LEU A 225 4.44 -0.14 -17.82
C LEU A 225 5.79 -0.86 -17.77
N LYS A 226 6.55 -0.88 -18.88
CA LYS A 226 7.92 -1.43 -18.87
C LYS A 226 8.84 -0.64 -17.95
N GLY A 227 8.78 0.69 -17.98
CA GLY A 227 9.56 1.55 -17.08
C GLY A 227 9.19 1.34 -15.61
N ILE A 228 7.89 1.25 -15.33
CA ILE A 228 7.37 0.97 -13.98
C ILE A 228 7.82 -0.41 -13.48
N LEU A 229 7.76 -1.44 -14.33
CA LEU A 229 8.20 -2.79 -13.95
C LEU A 229 9.71 -2.90 -13.79
N HIS A 230 10.48 -2.13 -14.56
CA HIS A 230 11.91 -1.98 -14.34
C HIS A 230 12.19 -1.36 -12.96
N MET A 231 11.49 -0.28 -12.60
CA MET A 231 11.59 0.33 -11.28
C MET A 231 11.17 -0.62 -10.16
N ARG A 232 10.10 -1.41 -10.37
CA ARG A 232 9.69 -2.48 -9.45
C ARG A 232 10.81 -3.50 -9.25
N ASN A 233 11.54 -3.87 -10.30
CA ASN A 233 12.67 -4.80 -10.18
C ASN A 233 13.81 -4.20 -9.36
N GLU A 234 14.12 -2.91 -9.52
CA GLU A 234 15.16 -2.25 -8.71
C GLU A 234 14.78 -2.19 -7.24
N ILE A 235 13.51 -1.89 -6.93
CA ILE A 235 12.99 -1.90 -5.56
C ILE A 235 12.99 -3.33 -4.99
N ALA A 236 12.51 -4.32 -5.76
CA ALA A 236 12.49 -5.71 -5.35
C ALA A 236 13.91 -6.27 -5.13
N ALA A 237 14.86 -5.91 -6.00
CA ALA A 237 16.26 -6.22 -5.84
C ALA A 237 16.82 -5.54 -4.59
N GLY A 238 16.52 -4.25 -4.34
CA GLY A 238 16.96 -3.56 -3.12
C GLY A 238 16.38 -4.16 -1.83
N ILE A 239 15.12 -4.61 -1.85
CA ILE A 239 14.53 -5.37 -0.74
C ILE A 239 15.20 -6.74 -0.62
N SER A 240 15.47 -7.42 -1.74
CA SER A 240 16.09 -8.75 -1.71
C SER A 240 17.58 -8.72 -1.44
N ALA A 241 18.27 -7.60 -1.69
CA ALA A 241 19.72 -7.43 -1.56
C ALA A 241 20.21 -7.39 -0.11
N ILE A 242 19.31 -7.45 0.87
CA ILE A 242 19.68 -7.97 2.20
C ILE A 242 20.04 -9.48 2.13
N SER A 243 19.97 -10.08 0.94
CA SER A 243 20.66 -11.29 0.49
C SER A 243 21.97 -10.87 -0.20
N PHE A 244 23.05 -11.09 0.52
CA PHE A 244 24.38 -10.58 0.26
C PHE A 244 25.06 -11.44 -0.79
N ASP A 245 25.43 -10.88 -1.94
CA ASP A 245 26.60 -11.36 -2.69
C ASP A 245 27.17 -10.37 -3.74
N ASN A 246 26.45 -9.33 -4.24
CA ASN A 246 27.03 -8.41 -5.25
C ASN A 246 26.41 -6.99 -5.25
N LEU A 247 27.25 -5.94 -5.33
CA LEU A 247 26.98 -4.50 -5.65
C LEU A 247 26.54 -3.54 -4.49
N PRO A 248 26.76 -2.19 -4.61
CA PRO A 248 27.73 -1.45 -3.78
C PRO A 248 27.13 -0.71 -2.58
N VAL A 249 27.96 -0.13 -1.71
CA VAL A 249 28.50 -0.73 -0.48
C VAL A 249 28.30 0.27 0.67
N ALA A 250 27.80 -0.19 1.81
CA ALA A 250 28.02 0.41 3.13
C ALA A 250 28.72 -0.63 4.00
N ILE A 251 30.00 -0.44 4.35
CA ILE A 251 30.74 -1.38 5.22
C ILE A 251 30.48 -0.98 6.67
N ILE A 252 29.70 -1.78 7.39
CA ILE A 252 29.55 -1.72 8.85
C ILE A 252 30.29 -2.94 9.44
N GLY A 253 31.60 -2.79 9.70
CA GLY A 253 32.47 -3.91 10.11
C GLY A 253 32.54 -5.03 9.06
N ASP A 254 32.33 -6.30 9.44
CA ASP A 254 32.35 -7.45 8.52
C ASP A 254 31.04 -7.65 7.71
N PHE A 255 30.09 -6.71 7.78
CA PHE A 255 28.76 -6.84 7.16
C PHE A 255 28.50 -5.70 6.15
N ILE A 256 27.97 -6.08 4.97
CA ILE A 256 27.63 -5.17 3.86
C ILE A 256 26.14 -4.84 3.90
N ILE A 257 25.72 -3.69 4.43
CA ILE A 257 24.30 -3.33 4.42
C ILE A 257 23.97 -2.65 3.08
N ILE A 258 23.20 -3.31 2.21
CA ILE A 258 22.87 -2.80 0.88
C ILE A 258 21.67 -1.86 0.98
N PHE A 259 21.91 -0.56 0.82
CA PHE A 259 20.88 0.40 0.42
C PHE A 259 21.37 1.13 -0.83
N THR A 260 20.55 1.12 -1.90
CA THR A 260 20.81 1.88 -3.16
C THR A 260 21.28 3.29 -2.85
N GLU A 261 22.32 3.81 -3.53
CA GLU A 261 22.86 5.15 -3.27
C GLU A 261 21.76 6.24 -3.20
N PRO A 262 21.91 7.26 -2.34
CA PRO A 262 20.99 8.39 -2.29
C PRO A 262 20.88 9.07 -3.66
N VAL A 263 19.74 9.71 -3.91
CA VAL A 263 19.57 10.56 -5.09
C VAL A 263 20.49 11.77 -4.94
N CYS A 264 21.28 12.07 -5.98
CA CYS A 264 22.24 13.19 -5.99
C CYS A 264 21.56 14.58 -5.94
N ASP A 265 20.29 14.68 -6.35
CA ASP A 265 19.51 15.91 -6.19
C ASP A 265 18.80 15.92 -4.83
N THR A 266 19.34 16.70 -3.89
CA THR A 266 18.80 16.81 -2.53
C THR A 266 17.60 17.75 -2.41
N HIS A 267 17.18 18.46 -3.47
CA HIS A 267 16.01 19.34 -3.39
C HIS A 267 14.74 18.54 -3.04
N ILE A 268 14.60 17.33 -3.60
CA ILE A 268 13.49 16.42 -3.28
C ILE A 268 13.60 15.82 -1.87
N CYS A 269 14.81 15.72 -1.32
CA CYS A 269 15.08 15.12 -0.03
C CYS A 269 14.58 15.99 1.13
N LYS A 270 14.45 17.31 0.94
CA LYS A 270 13.95 18.24 1.96
C LYS A 270 12.58 17.85 2.53
N TRP A 271 11.72 17.25 1.71
CA TRP A 271 10.37 16.82 2.10
C TRP A 271 10.26 15.30 2.28
N CYS A 272 11.40 14.61 2.39
CA CYS A 272 11.45 13.17 2.53
C CYS A 272 11.36 12.76 4.00
N ASN A 273 10.30 12.03 4.37
CA ASN A 273 10.13 11.44 5.70
C ASN A 273 11.14 10.33 6.05
N GLN A 274 11.99 9.93 5.09
CA GLN A 274 13.10 9.00 5.29
C GLN A 274 14.46 9.72 5.27
N ALA A 275 14.50 11.05 5.40
CA ALA A 275 15.76 11.81 5.35
C ALA A 275 16.74 11.41 6.46
N LEU A 276 16.28 11.27 7.71
CA LEU A 276 17.12 10.85 8.83
C LEU A 276 17.68 9.44 8.65
N SER A 277 16.83 8.46 8.33
CA SER A 277 17.25 7.07 8.08
C SER A 277 18.21 6.99 6.89
N CYS A 278 17.93 7.73 5.82
CA CYS A 278 18.81 7.83 4.66
C CYS A 278 20.20 8.38 5.04
N SER A 279 20.24 9.45 5.85
CA SER A 279 21.47 10.13 6.28
C SER A 279 22.31 9.27 7.21
N LEU A 280 21.69 8.63 8.21
CA LEU A 280 22.36 7.72 9.13
C LEU A 280 23.02 6.56 8.39
N LEU A 281 22.29 5.94 7.46
CA LEU A 281 22.82 4.85 6.65
C LEU A 281 23.96 5.31 5.75
N GLN A 282 23.84 6.49 5.13
CA GLN A 282 24.91 7.06 4.33
C GLN A 282 26.18 7.30 5.16
N HIS A 283 26.02 7.83 6.38
CA HIS A 283 27.13 8.06 7.29
C HIS A 283 27.83 6.76 7.68
N CYS A 284 27.08 5.71 8.02
CA CYS A 284 27.63 4.40 8.35
C CYS A 284 28.29 3.70 7.15
N SER A 285 28.06 4.16 5.92
CA SER A 285 28.63 3.57 4.72
C SER A 285 30.11 3.89 4.50
N GLY A 286 30.69 4.78 5.31
CA GLY A 286 32.05 5.28 5.11
C GLY A 286 32.21 6.18 3.88
N SER A 287 31.11 6.45 3.15
CA SER A 287 31.08 7.45 2.10
C SER A 287 31.18 8.82 2.76
N THR A 288 32.16 9.64 2.36
CA THR A 288 32.23 11.03 2.80
C THR A 288 30.92 11.69 2.44
N VAL A 289 30.10 11.99 3.43
CA VAL A 289 28.86 12.73 3.26
C VAL A 289 29.27 14.16 2.88
N THR A 290 29.59 14.39 1.61
CA THR A 290 30.08 15.70 1.13
C THR A 290 28.96 16.72 1.06
N GLU A 291 27.72 16.27 1.08
CA GLU A 291 26.55 17.14 1.03
C GLU A 291 26.12 17.56 2.44
N ILE A 292 26.08 18.89 2.63
CA ILE A 292 25.68 19.56 3.86
C ILE A 292 24.30 19.08 4.34
N PHE A 293 23.38 18.78 3.42
CA PHE A 293 22.02 18.33 3.75
C PHE A 293 22.02 17.12 4.68
N PHE A 294 22.76 16.06 4.34
CA PHE A 294 22.79 14.83 5.13
C PHE A 294 23.54 15.01 6.45
N GLN A 295 24.57 15.87 6.48
CA GLN A 295 25.26 16.22 7.74
C GLN A 295 24.31 16.96 8.69
N ASP A 296 23.50 17.88 8.16
CA ASP A 296 22.51 18.63 8.91
C ASP A 296 21.43 17.75 9.54
N GLN A 297 21.10 16.60 8.93
CA GLN A 297 20.13 15.65 9.49
C GLN A 297 20.65 14.89 10.71
N ILE A 298 21.97 14.78 10.89
CA ILE A 298 22.57 13.97 11.97
C ILE A 298 23.43 14.79 12.94
N LYS A 299 23.56 16.11 12.74
CA LYS A 299 24.45 16.98 13.54
C LYS A 299 24.13 17.04 15.03
N HIS A 300 22.90 16.74 15.43
CA HIS A 300 22.48 16.69 16.83
C HIS A 300 22.94 15.40 17.53
N LEU A 301 23.36 14.38 16.77
CA LEU A 301 23.77 13.09 17.30
C LEU A 301 25.24 13.11 17.72
N LYS A 302 25.53 12.52 18.88
CA LYS A 302 26.90 12.22 19.32
C LYS A 302 27.39 10.96 18.61
N GLN A 303 28.71 10.80 18.48
CA GLN A 303 29.31 9.59 17.92
C GLN A 303 28.80 8.32 18.63
N SER A 304 28.67 8.34 19.96
CA SER A 304 28.14 7.19 20.71
C SER A 304 26.69 6.81 20.36
N HIS A 305 25.88 7.76 19.86
CA HIS A 305 24.53 7.47 19.37
C HIS A 305 24.58 6.78 18.00
N ILE A 306 25.49 7.23 17.12
CA ILE A 306 25.74 6.65 15.81
C ILE A 306 26.28 5.21 15.96
N ASP A 307 27.26 5.00 16.85
CA ASP A 307 27.82 3.67 17.14
C ASP A 307 26.73 2.72 17.67
N TYR A 308 25.80 3.23 18.49
CA TYR A 308 24.64 2.47 18.97
C TYR A 308 23.72 2.09 17.81
N PHE A 309 23.36 3.06 16.96
CA PHE A 309 22.54 2.84 15.77
C PHE A 309 23.13 1.74 14.88
N GLU A 310 24.41 1.89 14.52
CA GLU A 310 25.16 0.98 13.66
C GLU A 310 25.18 -0.46 14.19
N ARG A 311 25.38 -0.62 15.51
CA ARG A 311 25.36 -1.94 16.16
C ARG A 311 23.98 -2.58 16.11
N PHE A 312 22.93 -1.84 16.46
CA PHE A 312 21.59 -2.41 16.60
C PHE A 312 20.93 -2.68 15.25
N ILE A 313 21.11 -1.82 14.25
CA ILE A 313 20.61 -2.11 12.90
C ILE A 313 21.23 -3.39 12.34
N ARG A 314 22.54 -3.60 12.56
CA ARG A 314 23.22 -4.83 12.18
C ARG A 314 22.59 -6.06 12.83
N TRP A 315 22.39 -6.05 14.15
CA TRP A 315 21.80 -7.18 14.87
C TRP A 315 20.37 -7.50 14.41
N ILE A 316 19.52 -6.48 14.26
CA ILE A 316 18.14 -6.65 13.82
C ILE A 316 18.09 -7.27 12.42
N LEU A 317 18.93 -6.78 11.49
CA LEU A 317 18.98 -7.32 10.13
C LEU A 317 19.55 -8.75 10.08
N MET A 318 20.54 -9.07 10.93
CA MET A 318 21.08 -10.43 11.05
C MET A 318 20.03 -11.42 11.56
N GLU A 319 19.26 -11.03 12.57
CA GLU A 319 18.18 -11.84 13.13
C GLU A 319 17.06 -12.04 12.10
N TRP A 320 16.64 -10.97 11.42
CA TRP A 320 15.65 -11.03 10.36
C TRP A 320 16.09 -11.97 9.22
N ARG A 321 17.37 -11.93 8.84
CA ARG A 321 17.95 -12.88 7.87
C ARG A 321 17.85 -14.32 8.35
N TYR A 322 18.19 -14.59 9.61
CA TYR A 322 18.11 -15.94 10.16
C TYR A 322 16.67 -16.47 10.16
N ALA A 323 15.71 -15.63 10.58
CA ALA A 323 14.30 -15.98 10.58
C ALA A 323 13.78 -16.27 9.16
N THR A 324 14.11 -15.41 8.18
CA THR A 324 13.67 -15.58 6.79
C THR A 324 14.33 -16.76 6.06
N LYS A 325 15.54 -17.19 6.47
CA LYS A 325 16.18 -18.39 5.91
C LYS A 325 15.63 -19.71 6.46
N LYS A 326 15.03 -19.71 7.66
CA LYS A 326 14.43 -20.92 8.25
C LYS A 326 13.11 -21.34 7.59
N ASN A 327 12.45 -20.41 6.91
CA ASN A 327 11.18 -20.63 6.20
C ASN A 327 11.33 -20.45 4.67
N PRO A 328 12.15 -21.27 3.98
CA PRO A 328 12.26 -21.21 2.52
C PRO A 328 10.98 -21.71 1.82
N THR A 329 10.14 -22.47 2.52
CA THR A 329 8.88 -23.06 2.05
C THR A 329 7.81 -22.03 1.66
N ASP A 330 7.87 -20.78 2.15
CA ASP A 330 6.85 -19.76 1.86
C ASP A 330 7.06 -19.04 0.51
N LYS A 331 8.24 -19.15 -0.13
CA LYS A 331 8.55 -18.33 -1.32
C LYS A 331 8.30 -19.02 -2.66
N GLU A 332 8.44 -20.34 -2.74
CA GLU A 332 8.23 -21.11 -3.98
C GLU A 332 6.90 -21.90 -4.00
N ASN A 333 6.33 -22.27 -2.84
CA ASN A 333 5.18 -23.17 -2.76
C ASN A 333 3.80 -22.50 -2.77
N ILE A 334 3.71 -21.17 -2.72
CA ILE A 334 2.40 -20.48 -2.79
C ILE A 334 1.70 -20.77 -4.15
N TYR A 335 2.48 -20.97 -5.22
CA TYR A 335 1.94 -21.00 -6.59
C TYR A 335 2.20 -22.30 -7.37
N LYS A 336 2.97 -23.25 -6.81
CA LYS A 336 3.13 -24.61 -7.35
C LYS A 336 2.47 -25.60 -6.40
N ARG A 337 1.15 -25.62 -6.36
CA ARG A 337 0.41 -26.64 -5.60
C ARG A 337 -0.07 -27.74 -6.54
N GLU A 338 0.79 -28.72 -6.77
CA GLU A 338 0.35 -30.04 -7.21
C GLU A 338 -0.22 -30.79 -6.00
N GLY A 339 -1.51 -30.62 -5.70
CA GLY A 339 -2.35 -31.61 -4.98
C GLY A 339 -1.90 -32.20 -3.64
N VAL A 340 -0.84 -31.75 -2.98
CA VAL A 340 -0.40 -32.29 -1.68
C VAL A 340 -1.19 -31.61 -0.58
N ILE A 341 -2.21 -32.30 -0.09
CA ILE A 341 -2.88 -31.99 1.17
C ILE A 341 -1.96 -32.50 2.28
N ASP A 342 -1.30 -31.58 2.99
CA ASP A 342 -0.56 -31.95 4.20
C ASP A 342 -1.58 -32.14 5.34
N GLU A 343 -2.00 -33.39 5.58
CA GLU A 343 -2.99 -33.78 6.59
C GLU A 343 -2.43 -33.76 8.04
N GLN A 344 -1.52 -32.84 8.36
CA GLN A 344 -1.04 -32.68 9.74
C GLN A 344 -2.01 -31.82 10.56
N TYR A 345 -2.82 -32.47 11.40
CA TYR A 345 -3.89 -31.91 12.23
C TYR A 345 -3.46 -30.94 13.36
N GLU A 346 -2.22 -30.42 13.35
CA GLU A 346 -1.71 -29.47 14.36
C GLU A 346 -1.29 -28.10 13.75
N LEU A 347 -1.89 -27.71 12.62
CA LEU A 347 -1.35 -26.62 11.80
C LEU A 347 -1.62 -25.20 12.32
N PHE A 348 -2.68 -24.93 13.10
CA PHE A 348 -3.06 -23.55 13.45
C PHE A 348 -3.46 -23.39 14.92
N ILE A 349 -3.09 -22.26 15.51
CA ILE A 349 -3.50 -21.86 16.87
C ILE A 349 -4.23 -20.52 16.85
N LYS A 350 -5.02 -20.26 17.90
CA LYS A 350 -5.68 -18.96 18.09
C LYS A 350 -4.65 -17.83 18.03
N GLY A 351 -4.91 -16.82 17.21
CA GLY A 351 -4.03 -15.67 16.99
C GLY A 351 -3.14 -15.79 15.75
N ASP A 352 -3.03 -16.97 15.14
CA ASP A 352 -2.29 -17.11 13.87
C ASP A 352 -2.90 -16.21 12.80
N MET A 353 -2.03 -15.49 12.09
CA MET A 353 -2.40 -14.76 10.87
C MET A 353 -2.34 -15.71 9.69
N LEU A 354 -3.35 -15.66 8.84
CA LEU A 354 -3.52 -16.55 7.69
C LEU A 354 -3.67 -15.77 6.39
N LEU A 355 -3.13 -16.34 5.32
CA LEU A 355 -3.53 -16.04 3.95
C LEU A 355 -4.55 -17.09 3.51
N VAL A 356 -5.64 -16.63 2.91
CA VAL A 356 -6.67 -17.49 2.33
C VAL A 356 -6.55 -17.44 0.81
N PHE A 357 -6.42 -18.60 0.18
CA PHE A 357 -6.29 -18.76 -1.26
C PHE A 357 -7.46 -19.53 -1.85
N SER A 358 -7.85 -19.16 -3.08
CA SER A 358 -8.77 -19.95 -3.90
C SER A 358 -8.11 -21.20 -4.47
N GLU A 359 -8.90 -22.10 -5.07
CA GLU A 359 -8.39 -23.23 -5.87
C GLU A 359 -7.45 -22.82 -6.99
N GLU A 360 -7.64 -21.62 -7.54
CA GLU A 360 -6.80 -21.05 -8.61
C GLU A 360 -5.52 -20.39 -8.06
N SER A 361 -5.22 -20.58 -6.76
CA SER A 361 -4.07 -20.00 -6.05
C SER A 361 -4.06 -18.47 -6.03
N GLU A 362 -5.23 -17.84 -6.12
CA GLU A 362 -5.39 -16.40 -5.92
C GLU A 362 -5.63 -16.10 -4.43
N MET A 363 -4.91 -15.14 -3.86
CA MET A 363 -5.15 -14.70 -2.49
C MET A 363 -6.47 -13.91 -2.45
N ILE A 364 -7.45 -14.43 -1.71
CA ILE A 364 -8.81 -13.86 -1.61
C ILE A 364 -9.05 -13.11 -0.31
N ALA A 365 -8.33 -13.45 0.76
CA ALA A 365 -8.41 -12.72 2.03
C ALA A 365 -7.18 -12.93 2.90
N MET A 366 -6.97 -12.01 3.84
CA MET A 366 -6.15 -12.22 5.02
C MET A 366 -7.05 -12.39 6.23
N GLY A 367 -6.68 -13.26 7.17
CA GLY A 367 -7.47 -13.45 8.37
C GLY A 367 -6.67 -13.79 9.61
N SER A 368 -7.34 -13.83 10.75
CA SER A 368 -6.77 -14.29 12.02
C SER A 368 -7.63 -15.40 12.61
N VAL A 369 -6.99 -16.45 13.12
CA VAL A 369 -7.65 -17.58 13.75
C VAL A 369 -8.23 -17.14 15.10
N ILE A 370 -9.56 -17.19 15.22
CA ILE A 370 -10.29 -16.85 16.45
C ILE A 370 -10.37 -18.06 17.37
N SER A 371 -10.62 -19.23 16.78
CA SER A 371 -10.88 -20.47 17.50
C SER A 371 -10.53 -21.67 16.64
N VAL A 372 -10.04 -22.73 17.29
CA VAL A 372 -9.74 -24.02 16.66
C VAL A 372 -10.59 -25.05 17.39
N LYS A 373 -11.48 -25.69 16.64
CA LYS A 373 -12.28 -26.84 17.06
C LYS A 373 -11.75 -28.05 16.29
N GLU A 374 -11.89 -29.25 16.83
CA GLU A 374 -11.24 -30.47 16.31
C GLU A 374 -11.20 -30.60 14.78
N LYS A 375 -12.28 -30.28 14.07
CA LYS A 375 -12.38 -30.37 12.61
C LYS A 375 -12.61 -29.03 11.90
N PHE A 376 -12.66 -27.92 12.64
CA PHE A 376 -13.04 -26.62 12.09
C PHE A 376 -12.21 -25.50 12.71
N ILE A 377 -11.83 -24.52 11.91
CA ILE A 377 -11.21 -23.29 12.40
C ILE A 377 -12.11 -22.11 12.09
N ASP A 378 -12.32 -21.26 13.10
CA ASP A 378 -13.06 -20.02 12.95
C ASP A 378 -12.03 -18.91 12.67
N VAL A 379 -12.14 -18.24 11.52
CA VAL A 379 -11.18 -17.22 11.06
C VAL A 379 -11.93 -15.90 10.82
N THR A 380 -11.48 -14.81 11.45
CA THR A 380 -11.92 -13.47 11.06
C THR A 380 -11.16 -13.08 9.81
N VAL A 381 -11.83 -12.73 8.73
CA VAL A 381 -11.20 -12.33 7.47
C VAL A 381 -11.48 -10.86 7.15
N ASN A 382 -10.46 -10.17 6.64
CA ASN A 382 -10.58 -8.85 6.05
C ASN A 382 -10.81 -9.05 4.54
N GLY A 383 -12.04 -9.33 4.14
CA GLY A 383 -12.40 -9.58 2.74
C GLY A 383 -13.90 -9.49 2.50
N ASN A 384 -14.28 -9.23 1.25
CA ASN A 384 -15.68 -9.14 0.86
C ASN A 384 -16.33 -10.54 0.88
N ASN A 385 -17.50 -10.68 1.51
CA ASN A 385 -18.20 -11.97 1.67
C ASN A 385 -18.44 -12.70 0.34
N SER A 386 -18.52 -11.95 -0.77
CA SER A 386 -18.68 -12.47 -2.13
C SER A 386 -17.52 -13.38 -2.58
N SER A 387 -16.35 -13.27 -1.96
CA SER A 387 -15.18 -14.11 -2.27
C SER A 387 -15.30 -15.53 -1.72
N PHE A 388 -16.20 -15.76 -0.77
CA PHE A 388 -16.39 -17.04 -0.10
C PHE A 388 -17.69 -17.72 -0.57
N VAL A 389 -17.57 -18.54 -1.62
CA VAL A 389 -18.71 -19.26 -2.21
C VAL A 389 -18.85 -20.65 -1.59
N VAL A 390 -20.03 -20.96 -1.07
CA VAL A 390 -20.34 -22.29 -0.51
C VAL A 390 -20.08 -23.39 -1.54
N GLY A 391 -19.33 -24.41 -1.15
CA GLY A 391 -18.98 -25.56 -2.00
C GLY A 391 -17.65 -25.44 -2.75
N LYS A 392 -16.96 -24.29 -2.66
CA LYS A 392 -15.58 -24.16 -3.16
C LYS A 392 -14.55 -24.48 -2.08
N THR A 393 -13.44 -25.10 -2.48
CA THR A 393 -12.30 -25.33 -1.58
C THR A 393 -11.47 -24.05 -1.46
N CYS A 394 -11.05 -23.74 -0.24
CA CYS A 394 -10.08 -22.69 0.06
C CYS A 394 -8.88 -23.31 0.74
N PHE A 395 -7.72 -22.72 0.54
CA PHE A 395 -6.49 -23.15 1.19
C PHE A 395 -6.00 -22.08 2.16
N LEU A 396 -5.44 -22.51 3.28
CA LEU A 396 -4.96 -21.64 4.34
C LEU A 396 -3.47 -21.81 4.52
N GLU A 397 -2.76 -20.69 4.64
CA GLU A 397 -1.32 -20.67 4.87
C GLU A 397 -1.01 -19.70 6.01
N ARG A 398 -0.17 -20.12 6.95
CA ARG A 398 0.27 -19.25 8.04
C ARG A 398 1.09 -18.11 7.46
N HIS A 399 0.71 -16.88 7.80
CA HIS A 399 1.43 -15.69 7.40
C HIS A 399 2.35 -15.23 8.54
N GLU A 400 3.64 -15.52 8.43
CA GLU A 400 4.60 -14.92 9.34
C GLU A 400 4.83 -13.45 8.97
N THR A 401 4.42 -12.55 9.87
CA THR A 401 4.63 -11.12 9.66
C THR A 401 6.04 -10.74 10.09
N SER A 402 6.85 -10.22 9.16
CA SER A 402 8.14 -9.57 9.48
C SER A 402 7.96 -8.19 10.15
N PHE A 403 6.76 -7.90 10.67
CA PHE A 403 6.34 -6.61 11.19
C PHE A 403 7.23 -6.17 12.36
N ASN A 404 7.57 -7.11 13.25
CA ASN A 404 8.41 -6.83 14.42
C ASN A 404 9.78 -6.24 14.03
N TYR A 405 10.43 -6.77 12.99
CA TYR A 405 11.72 -6.23 12.54
C TYR A 405 11.58 -4.82 11.98
N THR A 406 10.56 -4.58 11.16
CA THR A 406 10.34 -3.24 10.59
C THR A 406 10.00 -2.20 11.65
N VAL A 407 9.26 -2.60 12.70
CA VAL A 407 8.95 -1.74 13.86
C VAL A 407 10.20 -1.48 14.70
N ASN A 408 11.03 -2.50 14.94
CA ASN A 408 12.29 -2.32 15.68
C ASN A 408 13.25 -1.38 14.97
N LEU A 409 13.37 -1.49 13.64
CA LEU A 409 14.13 -0.53 12.82
C LEU A 409 13.52 0.87 12.89
N GLY A 410 12.19 0.99 12.82
CA GLY A 410 11.49 2.26 12.99
C GLY A 410 11.74 2.91 14.36
N ASN A 411 11.68 2.14 15.44
CA ASN A 411 11.98 2.59 16.79
C ASN A 411 13.43 3.03 16.94
N LEU A 412 14.35 2.31 16.30
CA LEU A 412 15.76 2.69 16.29
C LEU A 412 15.97 4.05 15.62
N ILE A 413 15.25 4.36 14.54
CA ILE A 413 15.26 5.71 13.94
C ILE A 413 14.61 6.74 14.86
N ALA A 414 13.50 6.41 15.53
CA ALA A 414 12.82 7.32 16.46
C ALA A 414 13.74 7.75 17.62
N LEU A 415 14.60 6.85 18.12
CA LEU A 415 15.62 7.18 19.13
C LEU A 415 16.69 8.18 18.63
N MET A 416 16.82 8.35 17.32
CA MET A 416 17.79 9.25 16.69
C MET A 416 17.18 10.57 16.23
N VAL A 417 15.88 10.80 16.45
CA VAL A 417 15.22 12.07 16.10
C VAL A 417 15.67 13.18 17.06
N ASP A 418 15.82 14.41 16.55
CA ASP A 418 16.05 15.58 17.40
C ASP A 418 14.73 15.91 18.11
N ASP A 419 14.71 15.89 19.45
CA ASP A 419 13.53 16.21 20.27
C ASP A 419 12.89 17.56 19.90
N LYS A 420 13.68 18.50 19.33
CA LYS A 420 13.17 19.80 18.87
C LYS A 420 12.34 19.73 17.58
N GLN A 421 12.46 18.65 16.81
CA GLN A 421 11.66 18.40 15.60
C GLN A 421 10.38 17.60 15.87
N MET A 422 10.20 17.01 17.06
CA MET A 422 8.95 16.30 17.40
C MET A 422 7.77 17.22 17.71
N TYR A 423 8.02 18.50 17.99
CA TYR A 423 7.00 19.49 18.41
C TYR A 423 6.87 20.68 17.44
N ALA A 424 7.47 20.59 16.26
CA ALA A 424 7.33 21.56 15.16
C ALA A 424 6.59 20.90 14.01
#